data_AF-A0A561SZK1-F1
#
_entry.id   AF-A0A561SZK1-F1
#
_cell.length_a   1.000
_cell.length_b   1.000
_cell.length_c   1.000
_cell.angle_alpha   90.00
_cell.angle_beta   90.00
_cell.angle_gamma   90.00
#
_symmetry.space_group_name_H-M   'P 1'
#
loop_
_entity.id
_entity.type
_entity.pdbx_description
1 polymer ?
#
loop_
_entity_poly.entity_id
_entity_poly.type
_entity_poly.pdbx_seq_one_letter_code
_entity_poly.pdbx_strand_id
1 'polypeptide(L)'
;METDDPTNRWAIRGDPGRLMEAAEALRGTRAEQIFGTRFPGEYVMSGIARLLDSLAREIRDNDTLSHDVVSAATEMSEHVLAYLPKIGKQR
;
A
#
# COMPACT_ATOMS: atom_id res chain seq x y z
N MET A 1 -14.22 28.36 -11.42
CA MET A 1 -14.64 27.00 -11.05
C MET A 1 -13.41 26.14 -11.28
N GLU A 2 -12.57 26.01 -10.26
CA GLU A 2 -11.38 25.17 -10.31
C GLU A 2 -11.87 23.74 -10.44
N THR A 3 -11.60 23.10 -11.57
CA THR A 3 -11.80 21.68 -11.75
C THR A 3 -10.89 20.98 -10.73
N ASP A 4 -11.48 20.41 -9.68
CA ASP A 4 -10.85 19.43 -8.80
C ASP A 4 -10.28 18.32 -9.68
N ASP A 5 -9.02 18.46 -10.09
CA ASP A 5 -8.29 17.41 -10.77
C ASP A 5 -8.09 16.28 -9.75
N PRO A 6 -8.76 15.12 -9.90
CA PRO A 6 -8.64 14.04 -8.94
C PRO A 6 -7.19 13.57 -8.79
N THR A 7 -6.37 13.72 -9.84
CA THR A 7 -4.94 13.39 -9.80
C THR A 7 -4.16 14.33 -8.87
N ASN A 8 -4.49 15.62 -8.87
CA ASN A 8 -3.84 16.62 -8.01
C ASN A 8 -4.33 16.53 -6.54
N ARG A 9 -5.60 16.14 -6.34
CA ARG A 9 -6.16 15.85 -5.01
C ARG A 9 -5.47 14.65 -4.35
N TRP A 10 -5.18 13.58 -5.12
CA TRP A 10 -4.52 12.38 -4.59
C TRP A 10 -3.02 12.55 -4.35
N ALA A 11 -2.36 13.47 -5.07
CA ALA A 11 -0.98 13.83 -4.76
C ALA A 11 -0.79 14.36 -3.32
N ILE A 12 -1.86 14.92 -2.72
CA ILE A 12 -1.86 15.48 -1.36
C ILE A 12 -2.54 14.53 -0.36
N ARG A 13 -3.55 13.77 -0.80
CA ARG A 13 -4.40 12.92 0.06
C ARG A 13 -4.14 11.42 -0.06
N GLY A 14 -3.12 11.02 -0.80
CA GLY A 14 -2.84 9.63 -1.13
C GLY A 14 -3.83 9.07 -2.15
N ASP A 15 -3.40 8.03 -2.88
CA ASP A 15 -4.22 7.34 -3.88
C ASP A 15 -4.72 6.00 -3.29
N PRO A 16 -6.02 5.89 -2.95
CA PRO A 16 -6.60 4.64 -2.45
C PRO A 16 -6.38 3.44 -3.36
N GLY A 17 -6.35 3.65 -4.68
CA GLY A 17 -6.13 2.58 -5.65
C GLY A 17 -4.74 1.99 -5.51
N ARG A 18 -3.71 2.82 -5.32
CA ARG A 18 -2.33 2.35 -5.12
C ARG A 18 -2.15 1.61 -3.80
N LEU A 19 -2.82 2.05 -2.74
CA LEU A 19 -2.81 1.34 -1.45
C LEU A 19 -3.42 -0.06 -1.58
N MET A 20 -4.54 -0.19 -2.29
CA MET A 20 -5.17 -1.49 -2.57
C MET A 20 -4.28 -2.38 -3.43
N GLU A 21 -3.66 -1.83 -4.48
CA GLU A 21 -2.72 -2.56 -5.35
C GLU A 21 -1.53 -3.11 -4.54
N ALA A 22 -0.97 -2.28 -3.65
CA ALA A 22 0.11 -2.71 -2.75
C ALA A 22 -0.36 -3.82 -1.79
N ALA A 23 -1.57 -3.72 -1.24
CA ALA A 23 -2.15 -4.75 -0.40
C ALA A 23 -2.32 -6.09 -1.14
N GLU A 24 -2.78 -6.06 -2.39
CA GLU A 24 -2.90 -7.25 -3.24
C GLU A 24 -1.53 -7.85 -3.56
N ALA A 25 -0.54 -7.03 -3.89
CA ALA A 25 0.83 -7.48 -4.15
C ALA A 25 1.43 -8.21 -2.93
N LEU A 26 1.23 -7.66 -1.73
CA LEU A 26 1.63 -8.30 -0.46
C LEU A 26 0.94 -9.65 -0.26
N ARG A 27 -0.36 -9.77 -0.53
CA ARG A 27 -1.09 -11.06 -0.41
C ARG A 27 -0.63 -12.09 -1.42
N GLY A 28 -0.30 -11.65 -2.64
CA GLY A 28 0.16 -12.51 -3.72
C GLY A 28 1.58 -13.05 -3.52
N THR A 29 2.33 -12.50 -2.57
CA THR A 29 3.76 -12.81 -2.42
C THR A 29 4.03 -13.76 -1.28
N ARG A 30 4.84 -14.78 -1.57
CA ARG A 30 5.27 -15.76 -0.58
C ARG A 30 6.34 -15.15 0.32
N ALA A 31 6.07 -15.10 1.61
CA ALA A 31 6.99 -14.58 2.62
C ALA A 31 8.37 -15.26 2.57
N GLU A 32 8.46 -16.55 2.23
CA GLU A 32 9.76 -17.23 2.12
C GLU A 32 10.69 -16.59 1.08
N GLN A 33 10.14 -15.95 0.05
CA GLN A 33 10.94 -15.30 -1.00
C GLN A 33 11.63 -14.04 -0.50
N ILE A 34 11.06 -13.38 0.52
CA ILE A 34 11.58 -12.13 1.09
C ILE A 34 12.40 -12.42 2.34
N PHE A 35 11.87 -13.27 3.22
CA PHE A 35 12.41 -13.46 4.57
C PHE A 35 13.19 -14.77 4.74
N GLY A 36 13.26 -15.63 3.72
CA GLY A 36 13.89 -16.96 3.79
C GLY A 36 13.11 -18.00 4.60
N THR A 37 12.03 -17.59 5.28
CA THR A 37 11.12 -18.43 6.06
C THR A 37 9.69 -17.89 5.93
N ARG A 38 8.71 -18.77 6.13
CA ARG A 38 7.29 -18.42 6.02
C ARG A 38 6.87 -17.50 7.16
N PHE A 39 7.28 -17.85 8.37
CA PHE A 39 6.94 -17.15 9.59
C PHE A 39 8.17 -16.47 10.18
N PRO A 40 8.04 -15.24 10.73
CA PRO A 40 6.79 -14.48 10.91
C PRO A 40 6.35 -13.64 9.70
N GLY A 41 7.09 -13.68 8.59
CA GLY A 41 6.90 -12.79 7.44
C GLY A 41 5.48 -12.77 6.87
N GLU A 42 4.83 -13.92 6.76
CA GLU A 42 3.45 -14.02 6.26
C GLU A 42 2.45 -13.25 7.13
N TYR A 43 2.62 -13.27 8.46
CA TYR A 43 1.79 -12.51 9.37
C TYR A 43 2.00 -11.01 9.21
N VAL A 44 3.25 -10.57 9.07
CA VAL A 44 3.60 -9.15 8.87
C VAL A 44 3.00 -8.65 7.55
N MET A 45 3.24 -9.35 6.45
CA MET A 45 2.72 -8.98 5.13
C MET A 45 1.18 -8.96 5.11
N SER A 46 0.55 -9.97 5.70
CA SER A 46 -0.92 -10.03 5.79
C SER A 46 -1.50 -8.94 6.71
N GLY A 47 -0.75 -8.53 7.74
CA GLY A 47 -1.12 -7.43 8.63
C GLY A 47 -1.07 -6.09 7.89
N ILE A 48 0.05 -5.81 7.21
CA ILE A 48 0.24 -4.59 6.43
C ILE A 48 -0.81 -4.49 5.31
N ALA A 49 -1.06 -5.58 4.56
CA ALA A 49 -2.08 -5.58 3.52
C ALA A 49 -3.49 -5.22 4.05
N ARG A 50 -3.85 -5.70 5.26
CA ARG A 50 -5.12 -5.36 5.89
C ARG A 50 -5.17 -3.89 6.33
N LEU A 51 -4.05 -3.34 6.81
CA LEU A 51 -3.96 -1.93 7.18
C LEU A 51 -4.10 -1.03 5.95
N LEU A 52 -3.38 -1.32 4.86
CA LEU A 52 -3.46 -0.56 3.62
C LEU A 52 -4.88 -0.56 3.03
N ASP A 53 -5.57 -1.71 3.02
CA ASP A 53 -6.98 -1.77 2.59
C ASP A 53 -7.91 -0.92 3.46
N SER A 54 -7.66 -0.92 4.78
CA SER A 54 -8.49 -0.15 5.72
C SER A 54 -8.28 1.35 5.53
N LEU A 55 -7.02 1.76 5.33
CA LEU A 55 -6.67 3.14 5.03
C LEU A 55 -7.19 3.58 3.67
N ALA A 56 -7.12 2.74 2.64
CA ALA A 56 -7.69 3.05 1.32
C ALA A 56 -9.20 3.29 1.38
N ARG A 57 -9.93 2.50 2.17
CA ARG A 57 -11.37 2.74 2.41
C ARG A 57 -11.59 4.04 3.15
N GLU A 58 -10.83 4.28 4.21
CA GLU A 58 -10.97 5.50 5.00
C GLU A 58 -10.67 6.75 4.16
N ILE A 59 -9.64 6.76 3.30
CA ILE A 59 -9.35 7.88 2.38
C ILE A 59 -10.47 8.08 1.34
N ARG A 60 -11.10 6.99 0.89
CA ARG A 60 -12.19 7.04 -0.10
C ARG A 60 -13.48 7.58 0.50
N ASP A 61 -13.81 7.10 1.69
CA ASP A 61 -15.11 7.29 2.31
C ASP A 61 -15.12 8.52 3.23
N ASN A 62 -13.96 8.89 3.79
CA ASN A 62 -13.79 9.94 4.78
C ASN A 62 -12.53 10.80 4.49
N ASP A 63 -12.53 12.05 4.96
CA ASP A 63 -11.39 12.98 4.83
C ASP A 63 -10.77 13.30 6.19
N THR A 64 -10.79 12.32 7.09
CA THR A 64 -10.50 12.46 8.54
C THR A 64 -9.08 12.07 8.91
N LEU A 65 -8.37 11.39 8.02
CA LEU A 65 -7.01 10.94 8.29
C LEU A 65 -6.04 12.12 8.30
N SER A 66 -5.16 12.15 9.30
CA SER A 66 -4.04 13.10 9.33
C SER A 66 -3.13 12.88 8.13
N HIS A 67 -2.57 13.97 7.60
CA HIS A 67 -1.60 13.94 6.50
C HIS A 67 -0.47 12.92 6.70
N ASP A 68 0.09 12.81 7.92
CA ASP A 68 1.21 11.91 8.19
C ASP A 68 0.85 10.43 8.01
N VAL A 69 -0.38 10.04 8.35
CA VAL A 69 -0.88 8.68 8.15
C VAL A 69 -1.02 8.37 6.67
N VAL A 70 -1.57 9.33 5.91
CA VAL A 70 -1.74 9.23 4.46
C VAL A 70 -0.39 9.16 3.74
N SER A 71 0.55 10.02 4.12
CA SER A 71 1.90 10.08 3.58
C SER A 71 2.65 8.77 3.84
N ALA A 72 2.65 8.28 5.08
CA ALA A 72 3.27 7.00 5.41
C ALA A 72 2.64 5.82 4.63
N ALA A 73 1.32 5.78 4.49
CA ALA A 73 0.62 4.74 3.73
C ALA A 73 0.98 4.77 2.24
N THR A 74 1.12 5.97 1.69
CA THR A 74 1.53 6.18 0.29
C THR A 74 2.98 5.70 0.08
N GLU A 75 3.92 6.14 0.92
CA GLU A 75 5.32 5.72 0.84
C GLU A 75 5.49 4.19 0.99
N MET A 76 4.77 3.58 1.94
CA MET A 76 4.76 2.12 2.09
C MET A 76 4.26 1.42 0.83
N SER A 77 3.19 1.93 0.22
CA SER A 77 2.59 1.36 -0.97
C SER A 77 3.52 1.47 -2.17
N GLU A 78 4.17 2.63 -2.35
CA GLU A 78 5.20 2.82 -3.38
C GLU A 78 6.37 1.86 -3.19
N HIS A 79 6.84 1.68 -1.96
CA HIS A 79 7.94 0.76 -1.68
C HIS A 79 7.56 -0.69 -2.00
N VAL A 80 6.36 -1.13 -1.60
CA VAL A 80 5.84 -2.45 -1.95
C VAL A 80 5.81 -2.63 -3.47
N LEU A 81 5.16 -1.73 -4.20
CA LEU A 81 5.00 -1.86 -5.64
C LEU A 81 6.32 -1.78 -6.41
N ALA A 82 7.29 -1.01 -5.92
CA ALA A 82 8.58 -0.84 -6.58
C ALA A 82 9.54 -2.04 -6.39
N TYR A 83 9.52 -2.68 -5.23
CA TYR A 83 10.56 -3.65 -4.86
C TYR A 83 10.08 -5.08 -4.81
N LEU A 84 8.85 -5.33 -4.40
CA LEU A 84 8.33 -6.67 -4.23
C LEU A 84 8.26 -7.47 -5.56
N PRO A 85 7.90 -6.87 -6.72
CA PRO A 85 8.00 -7.56 -8.01
C PRO A 85 9.43 -7.90 -8.46
N LYS A 86 10.45 -7.19 -7.93
CA LYS A 86 11.86 -7.45 -8.28
C LYS A 86 12.40 -8.69 -7.59
N ILE A 87 11.91 -8.98 -6.39
CA ILE A 87 12.32 -10.14 -5.59
C ILE A 87 11.93 -11.45 -6.31
N GLY A 88 10.76 -11.49 -6.95
CA GLY A 88 10.33 -12.64 -7.74
C GLY A 88 11.09 -12.87 -9.06
N LYS A 89 11.80 -11.86 -9.58
CA LYS A 89 12.53 -11.92 -10.86
C LYS A 89 14.03 -12.21 -10.72
N GLN A 90 14.58 -12.23 -9.51
CA GLN A 90 16.00 -12.49 -9.25
C GLN A 90 16.36 -13.99 -9.11
N ARG A 91 15.56 -14.89 -9.69
CA ARG A 91 15.82 -16.33 -9.70
C ARG A 91 15.83 -16.90 -11.10
#